data_AF-A0A969F2J2-F1
#
_entry.id   AF-A0A969F2J2-F1
#
_cell.length_a   1.000
_cell.length_b   1.000
_cell.length_c   1.000
_cell.angle_alpha   90.00
_cell.angle_beta   90.00
_cell.angle_gamma   90.00
#
_symmetry.space_group_name_H-M   'P 1'
#
loop_
_entity.id
_entity.type
_entity.pdbx_description
1 polymer ?
#
loop_
_entity_poly.entity_id
_entity_poly.type
_entity_poly.pdbx_seq_one_letter_code
_entity_poly.pdbx_strand_id
1 'polypeptide(L)'
;MSLSERVSNLVSELAGLNRDAAGQWISIQRTGLEGVVKAHRDRFAALQQVKGLQDLVEAERAFLAELNETAVNQFKANVELAQTSFSRMQSMARGQSPATA
;
A
#
# COMPACT_ATOMS: atom_id res chain seq x y z
N MET A 1 -25.80 18.31 21.86
CA MET A 1 -25.67 17.04 21.12
C MET A 1 -25.91 15.89 22.09
N SER A 2 -26.96 15.12 21.84
CA SER A 2 -27.39 13.96 22.63
C SER A 2 -26.45 12.77 22.47
N LEU A 3 -26.56 11.78 23.36
CA LEU A 3 -25.78 10.54 23.28
C LEU A 3 -26.08 9.78 21.98
N SER A 4 -27.33 9.77 21.51
CA SER A 4 -27.71 9.13 20.25
C SER A 4 -27.09 9.81 19.03
N GLU A 5 -27.03 11.15 19.01
CA GLU A 5 -26.34 11.90 17.95
C GLU A 5 -24.83 11.61 17.95
N ARG A 6 -24.20 11.51 19.12
CA ARG A 6 -22.76 11.15 19.24
C ARG A 6 -22.48 9.75 18.72
N VAL A 7 -23.33 8.78 19.05
CA VAL A 7 -23.20 7.39 18.57
C VAL A 7 -23.45 7.31 17.06
N SER A 8 -24.46 8.01 16.54
CA SER A 8 -24.74 8.08 15.10
C SER A 8 -23.55 8.67 14.32
N ASN A 9 -22.94 9.74 14.83
CA ASN A 9 -21.77 10.35 14.20
C ASN A 9 -20.56 9.41 14.22
N LEU A 10 -20.30 8.75 15.36
CA LEU A 10 -19.20 7.77 15.48
C LEU A 10 -19.35 6.62 14.48
N VAL A 11 -20.55 6.06 14.33
CA VAL A 11 -20.81 4.99 13.35
C VAL A 11 -20.58 5.46 11.92
N SER A 12 -21.03 6.67 11.59
CA SER A 12 -20.83 7.25 10.26
C SER A 12 -19.35 7.50 9.96
N GLU A 13 -18.59 8.02 10.93
CA GLU A 13 -17.15 8.24 10.79
C GLU A 13 -16.38 6.92 10.65
N LEU A 14 -16.77 5.87 11.38
CA LEU A 14 -16.16 4.53 11.25
C LEU A 14 -16.43 3.91 9.88
N ALA A 15 -17.64 4.10 9.34
CA ALA A 15 -17.99 3.67 7.99
C ALA A 15 -17.14 4.42 6.94
N GLY A 16 -16.92 5.72 7.13
CA GLY A 16 -16.01 6.53 6.30
C GLY A 16 -14.58 6.01 6.34
N LEU A 17 -14.02 5.79 7.54
CA LEU A 17 -12.68 5.28 7.75
C LEU A 17 -12.47 3.92 7.06
N ASN A 18 -13.44 3.00 7.17
CA ASN A 18 -13.38 1.69 6.51
C ASN A 18 -13.36 1.82 4.98
N ARG A 19 -14.19 2.71 4.42
CA ARG A 19 -14.23 2.95 2.98
C ARG A 19 -12.91 3.51 2.46
N ASP A 20 -12.36 4.49 3.16
CA ASP A 20 -11.10 5.12 2.78
C ASP A 20 -9.93 4.14 2.90
N ALA A 21 -9.88 3.37 3.99
CA ALA A 21 -8.85 2.35 4.19
C ALA A 21 -8.92 1.25 3.11
N ALA A 22 -10.13 0.81 2.74
CA ALA A 22 -10.31 -0.14 1.64
C ALA A 22 -9.83 0.43 0.29
N GLY A 23 -10.13 1.70 0.01
CA GLY A 23 -9.67 2.38 -1.21
C GLY A 23 -8.13 2.48 -1.26
N GLN A 24 -7.50 2.89 -0.16
CA GLN A 24 -6.05 2.97 -0.06
C GLN A 24 -5.39 1.59 -0.18
N TRP A 25 -5.96 0.57 0.46
CA TRP A 25 -5.48 -0.81 0.34
C TRP A 25 -5.50 -1.29 -1.11
N ILE A 26 -6.60 -1.08 -1.84
CA ILE A 26 -6.69 -1.42 -3.27
C ILE A 26 -5.62 -0.69 -4.08
N SER A 27 -5.37 0.59 -3.78
CA SER A 27 -4.31 1.36 -4.44
C SER A 27 -2.93 0.76 -4.20
N ILE A 28 -2.62 0.36 -2.96
CA ILE A 28 -1.36 -0.30 -2.60
C ILE A 28 -1.20 -1.61 -3.38
N GLN A 29 -2.25 -2.43 -3.47
CA GLN A 29 -2.21 -3.67 -4.26
C GLN A 29 -1.98 -3.39 -5.75
N ARG A 30 -2.63 -2.37 -6.31
CA ARG A 30 -2.44 -1.97 -7.70
C ARG A 30 -1.00 -1.56 -7.97
N THR A 31 -0.42 -0.68 -7.16
CA THR A 31 0.97 -0.24 -7.31
C THR A 31 1.95 -1.42 -7.18
N GLY A 32 1.70 -2.36 -6.28
CA GLY A 32 2.48 -3.60 -6.19
C GLY A 32 2.44 -4.42 -7.49
N LEU A 33 1.24 -4.62 -8.06
CA LEU A 33 1.08 -5.33 -9.34
C LEU A 33 1.77 -4.59 -10.50
N GLU A 34 1.64 -3.27 -10.57
CA GLU A 34 2.31 -2.44 -11.58
C GLU A 34 3.85 -2.58 -11.48
N GLY A 35 4.40 -2.62 -10.25
CA GLY A 35 5.81 -2.88 -10.02
C GLY A 35 6.28 -4.25 -10.52
N VAL A 36 5.51 -5.31 -10.25
CA VAL A 36 5.80 -6.66 -10.75
C VAL A 36 5.76 -6.73 -12.27
N VAL A 37 4.75 -6.11 -12.89
CA VAL A 37 4.64 -6.05 -14.36
C VAL A 37 5.82 -5.29 -14.97
N LYS A 38 6.22 -4.17 -14.36
CA LYS A 38 7.40 -3.42 -14.77
C LYS A 38 8.65 -4.29 -14.70
N ALA A 39 8.89 -4.98 -13.59
CA ALA A 39 10.06 -5.83 -13.42
C ALA A 39 10.13 -6.94 -14.49
N HIS A 40 9.00 -7.56 -14.80
CA HIS A 40 8.94 -8.55 -15.89
C HIS A 40 9.22 -7.94 -17.26
N ARG A 41 8.71 -6.74 -17.54
CA ARG A 41 8.95 -6.03 -18.80
C ARG A 41 10.42 -5.67 -18.96
N ASP A 42 11.05 -5.16 -17.90
CA ASP A 42 12.45 -4.75 -17.89
C ASP A 42 13.37 -5.97 -18.04
N ARG A 43 13.06 -7.07 -17.34
CA ARG A 43 13.73 -8.36 -17.55
C ARG A 43 13.62 -8.84 -19.00
N PHE A 44 12.43 -8.80 -19.59
CA PHE A 44 12.24 -9.25 -20.98
C PHE A 44 13.07 -8.42 -21.96
N ALA A 45 13.11 -7.09 -21.79
CA ALA A 45 13.94 -6.22 -22.60
C ALA A 45 15.44 -6.50 -22.43
N ALA A 46 15.89 -6.77 -21.20
CA ALA A 46 17.29 -7.12 -20.92
C ALA A 46 17.67 -8.48 -21.55
N LEU A 47 16.79 -9.48 -21.45
CA LEU A 47 17.01 -10.82 -22.02
C LEU A 47 17.18 -10.81 -23.54
N GLN A 48 16.55 -9.86 -24.25
CA GLN A 48 16.73 -9.68 -25.70
C GLN A 48 18.12 -9.19 -26.08
N GLN A 49 18.86 -8.57 -25.15
CA GLN A 49 20.18 -7.98 -25.38
C GLN A 49 21.33 -8.85 -24.85
N VAL A 50 21.01 -10.01 -24.26
CA VAL A 50 21.99 -10.93 -23.66
C VAL A 50 22.94 -11.46 -24.74
N LYS A 51 24.24 -11.22 -24.53
CA LYS A 51 25.32 -11.74 -25.39
C LYS A 51 26.09 -12.88 -24.72
N GLY A 52 25.89 -13.10 -23.42
CA GLY A 52 26.52 -14.19 -22.69
C GLY A 52 25.88 -14.45 -21.33
N LEU A 53 26.40 -15.47 -20.63
CA LEU A 53 25.88 -15.89 -19.32
C LEU A 53 25.93 -14.78 -18.27
N GLN A 54 26.90 -13.86 -18.35
CA GLN A 54 27.01 -12.76 -17.39
C GLN A 54 25.84 -11.78 -17.52
N ASP A 55 25.48 -11.36 -18.74
CA ASP A 55 24.34 -10.47 -18.98
C ASP A 55 23.02 -11.10 -18.50
N LEU A 56 22.88 -12.42 -18.67
CA LEU A 56 21.73 -13.17 -18.16
C LEU A 56 21.66 -13.08 -16.64
N VAL A 57 22.78 -13.35 -15.94
CA VAL A 57 22.83 -13.27 -14.47
C VAL A 57 22.54 -11.86 -13.97
N GLU A 58 23.04 -10.83 -14.65
CA GLU A 58 22.76 -9.44 -14.31
C GLU A 58 21.29 -9.08 -14.50
N ALA A 59 20.67 -9.51 -15.59
CA ALA A 59 19.24 -9.32 -15.84
C ALA A 59 18.37 -10.01 -14.77
N GLU A 60 18.69 -11.25 -14.39
CA GLU A 60 17.98 -11.97 -13.32
C GLU A 60 18.18 -11.31 -11.95
N ARG A 61 19.39 -10.83 -11.66
CA ARG A 61 19.69 -10.14 -10.40
C ARG A 61 18.92 -8.83 -10.29
N ALA A 62 18.87 -8.03 -11.35
CA ALA A 62 18.11 -6.79 -11.40
C ALA A 62 16.61 -7.07 -11.21
N PHE A 63 16.08 -8.07 -11.90
CA PHE A 63 14.69 -8.51 -11.76
C PHE A 63 14.33 -8.91 -10.32
N LEU A 64 15.15 -9.75 -9.67
CA LEU A 64 14.93 -10.17 -8.29
C LEU A 64 15.03 -8.99 -7.31
N ALA A 65 15.93 -8.03 -7.57
CA ALA A 65 16.04 -6.82 -6.76
C ALA A 65 14.77 -5.97 -6.85
N GLU A 66 14.24 -5.74 -8.05
CA GLU A 66 13.00 -4.97 -8.26
C GLU A 66 11.77 -5.66 -7.65
N LEU A 67 11.67 -7.00 -7.75
CA LEU A 67 10.59 -7.74 -7.09
C LEU A 67 10.66 -7.59 -5.57
N ASN A 68 11.85 -7.72 -5.00
CA ASN A 68 12.04 -7.57 -3.56
C ASN A 68 11.73 -6.15 -3.09
N GLU A 69 12.19 -5.14 -3.82
CA GLU A 69 11.87 -3.74 -3.54
C GLU A 69 10.35 -3.49 -3.60
N THR A 70 9.68 -3.99 -4.63
CA THR A 70 8.23 -3.89 -4.77
C THR A 70 7.50 -4.52 -3.58
N ALA A 71 7.89 -5.74 -3.18
CA ALA A 71 7.30 -6.44 -2.05
C ALA A 71 7.52 -5.69 -0.72
N VAL A 72 8.74 -5.19 -0.47
CA VAL A 72 9.08 -4.43 0.73
C VAL A 72 8.30 -3.11 0.79
N ASN A 73 8.21 -2.38 -0.32
CA ASN A 73 7.48 -1.12 -0.38
C ASN A 73 5.97 -1.34 -0.18
N GLN A 74 5.41 -2.39 -0.77
CA GLN A 74 4.02 -2.77 -0.56
C GLN A 74 3.75 -3.16 0.91
N PHE A 75 4.66 -3.91 1.53
CA PHE A 75 4.56 -4.25 2.95
C PHE A 75 4.57 -3.00 3.83
N LYS A 76 5.53 -2.09 3.62
CA LYS A 76 5.62 -0.82 4.34
C LYS A 76 4.34 0.01 4.22
N ALA A 77 3.80 0.15 3.02
CA ALA A 77 2.57 0.90 2.78
C ALA A 77 1.36 0.28 3.50
N ASN A 78 1.26 -1.05 3.55
CA ASN A 78 0.19 -1.72 4.31
C ASN A 78 0.34 -1.52 5.83
N VAL A 79 1.56 -1.56 6.35
CA VAL A 79 1.83 -1.29 7.77
C VAL A 79 1.46 0.15 8.13
N GLU A 80 1.84 1.12 7.29
CA GLU A 80 1.51 2.53 7.48
C GLU A 80 0.00 2.78 7.42
N LEU A 81 -0.70 2.14 6.48
CA LEU A 81 -2.16 2.18 6.40
C LEU A 81 -2.82 1.64 7.68
N ALA A 82 -2.33 0.51 8.19
CA ALA A 82 -2.85 -0.08 9.43
C ALA A 82 -2.62 0.82 10.64
N GLN A 83 -1.41 1.38 10.78
CA GLN A 83 -1.05 2.30 11.86
C GLN A 83 -1.89 3.59 11.82
N THR A 84 -2.06 4.17 10.63
CA THR A 84 -2.86 5.38 10.44
C THR A 84 -4.34 5.13 10.74
N SER A 85 -4.89 4.01 10.24
CA SER A 85 -6.27 3.62 10.50
C SER A 85 -6.52 3.37 11.99
N PHE A 86 -5.59 2.69 12.66
CA PHE A 86 -5.65 2.45 14.10
C PHE A 86 -5.58 3.75 14.91
N SER A 87 -4.67 4.66 14.56
CA SER A 87 -4.53 5.95 15.23
C SER A 87 -5.79 6.81 15.10
N ARG A 88 -6.40 6.83 13.90
CA ARG A 88 -7.67 7.53 13.67
C ARG A 88 -8.83 6.92 14.46
N MET A 89 -8.97 5.59 14.47
CA MET A 89 -9.96 4.90 15.31
C MET A 89 -9.80 5.25 16.79
N GLN A 90 -8.56 5.30 17.29
CA GLN A 90 -8.30 5.66 18.69
C GLN A 90 -8.66 7.13 18.99
N SER A 91 -8.40 8.05 18.07
CA SER A 91 -8.80 9.47 18.21
C SER A 91 -10.32 9.60 18.32
N MET A 92 -11.05 8.92 17.43
CA MET A 92 -12.51 8.93 17.40
C MET A 92 -13.10 8.34 18.69
N ALA A 93 -12.56 7.23 19.19
CA ALA A 93 -12.99 6.61 20.44
C ALA A 93 -12.79 7.54 21.67
N ARG A 94 -11.80 8.43 21.62
CA ARG A 94 -11.53 9.43 22.66
C ARG A 94 -12.34 10.72 22.49
N GLY A 95 -13.16 10.83 21.45
CA GLY A 95 -13.92 12.04 21.13
C GLY A 95 -13.02 13.21 20.68
N GLN A 96 -11.79 12.92 20.24
CA GLN A 96 -10.90 13.91 19.65
C GLN A 96 -11.14 13.91 18.15
N SER A 97 -11.61 15.06 17.63
CA SER A 97 -11.70 15.27 16.17
C SER A 97 -10.35 14.95 15.56
N PRO A 98 -10.27 14.14 14.48
CA PRO A 98 -9.00 13.82 13.87
C PRO A 98 -8.32 15.13 13.49
N ALA A 99 -7.11 15.35 14.02
CA ALA A 99 -6.27 16.45 13.59
C ALA A 99 -6.17 16.36 12.06
N THR A 100 -6.67 17.38 11.39
CA THR A 100 -6.50 17.56 9.95
C THR A 100 -5.00 17.52 9.67
N ALA A 101 -4.57 16.47 8.99
CA ALA A 101 -3.27 16.43 8.33
C ALA A 101 -3.30 17.33 7.09
#